data_AF-A0A2G1YMI3-F1
#
_entry.id   AF-A0A2G1YMI3-F1
#
_cell.length_a   1.000
_cell.length_b   1.000
_cell.length_c   1.000
_cell.angle_alpha   90.00
_cell.angle_beta   90.00
_cell.angle_gamma   90.00
#
_symmetry.space_group_name_H-M   'P 1'
#
loop_
_entity.id
_entity.type
_entity.pdbx_description
1 polymer ?
#
loop_
_entity_poly.entity_id
_entity_poly.type
_entity_poly.pdbx_seq_one_letter_code
_entity_poly.pdbx_strand_id
1 'polypeptide(L)'
;NNSTLLGIDSNNNGVRDDVERYLLDKYKNHHKIVSEIALQSGRAFQIVLEHPENARKTNIVFRSALYCGWYFQDDANSFGDPILIDSDMMEYKYEELQLNTKGRIRAYLEYNHNLSGGVYRAVYGPEAKKLCDFNVTELLKVQ
;
A
#
# COMPACT_ATOMS: atom_id res chain seq x y z
N ASN A 1 -1.15 10.32 21.27
CA ASN A 1 -0.14 11.31 20.84
C ASN A 1 -0.23 11.37 19.33
N ASN A 2 -0.99 12.36 18.80
CA ASN A 2 -1.57 12.37 17.44
C ASN A 2 -1.28 13.71 16.73
N SER A 3 -0.20 14.39 17.13
CA SER A 3 0.01 15.82 16.88
C SER A 3 0.64 16.15 15.51
N THR A 4 1.12 15.16 14.76
CA THR A 4 1.72 15.35 13.43
C THR A 4 0.85 14.75 12.33
N LEU A 5 0.95 15.31 11.12
CA LEU A 5 0.23 14.83 9.94
C LEU A 5 0.51 13.33 9.69
N LEU A 6 1.77 12.92 9.80
CA LEU A 6 2.24 11.55 9.56
C LEU A 6 1.97 10.59 10.72
N GLY A 7 1.83 11.12 11.94
CA GLY A 7 1.66 10.33 13.16
C GLY A 7 2.99 9.81 13.69
N ILE A 8 2.93 8.74 14.49
CA ILE A 8 4.10 8.09 15.08
C ILE A 8 4.45 6.87 14.25
N ASP A 9 5.71 6.79 13.84
CA ASP A 9 6.37 5.60 13.29
C ASP A 9 7.59 5.35 14.19
N SER A 10 7.44 4.44 15.15
CA SER A 10 8.44 4.23 16.20
C SER A 10 9.61 3.36 15.71
N ASN A 11 9.39 2.52 14.70
CA ASN A 11 10.39 1.60 14.16
C ASN A 11 11.03 2.10 12.85
N ASN A 12 10.64 3.29 12.37
CA ASN A 12 11.10 3.94 11.15
C ASN A 12 10.92 3.06 9.90
N ASN A 13 9.86 2.25 9.84
CA ASN A 13 9.58 1.39 8.69
C ASN A 13 8.70 2.07 7.63
N GLY A 14 8.36 3.34 7.83
CA GLY A 14 7.52 4.15 6.96
C GLY A 14 6.03 3.89 7.13
N VAL A 15 5.60 3.14 8.15
CA VAL A 15 4.19 2.88 8.44
C VAL A 15 3.86 3.44 9.82
N ARG A 16 2.76 4.19 9.90
CA ARG A 16 2.28 4.71 11.19
C ARG A 16 1.92 3.54 12.13
N ASP A 17 2.35 3.61 13.37
CA ASP A 17 2.24 2.53 14.37
C ASP A 17 0.81 1.97 14.55
N ASP A 18 -0.22 2.83 14.48
CA ASP A 18 -1.62 2.39 14.58
C ASP A 18 -2.09 1.62 13.34
N VAL A 19 -1.66 2.05 12.16
CA VAL A 19 -1.87 1.37 10.88
C VAL A 19 -1.13 0.05 10.84
N GLU A 20 0.15 0.04 11.21
CA GLU A 20 0.95 -1.19 11.24
C GLU A 20 0.29 -2.25 12.12
N ARG A 21 -0.06 -1.90 13.37
CA ARG A 21 -0.73 -2.84 14.28
C ARG A 21 -2.04 -3.37 13.70
N TYR A 22 -2.84 -2.49 13.09
CA TYR A 22 -4.10 -2.89 12.46
C TYR A 22 -3.88 -3.90 11.33
N LEU A 23 -2.94 -3.61 10.42
CA LEU A 23 -2.65 -4.44 9.27
C LEU A 23 -2.07 -5.81 9.67
N LEU A 24 -1.13 -5.81 10.62
CA LEU A 24 -0.52 -7.05 11.12
C LEU A 24 -1.53 -7.93 11.84
N ASP A 25 -2.43 -7.37 12.64
CA ASP A 25 -3.49 -8.15 13.29
C ASP A 25 -4.52 -8.67 12.27
N LYS A 26 -4.93 -7.83 11.31
CA LYS A 26 -5.89 -8.22 10.26
C LYS A 26 -5.38 -9.41 9.44
N TYR A 27 -4.10 -9.39 9.06
CA TYR A 27 -3.52 -10.39 8.16
C TYR A 27 -2.64 -11.44 8.87
N LYS A 28 -2.69 -11.54 10.21
CA LYS A 28 -1.84 -12.49 10.99
C LYS A 28 -1.96 -13.96 10.58
N ASN A 29 -3.11 -14.36 10.04
CA ASN A 29 -3.39 -15.74 9.60
C ASN A 29 -3.24 -15.93 8.08
N HIS A 30 -2.80 -14.91 7.36
CA HIS A 30 -2.57 -14.98 5.92
C HIS A 30 -1.09 -15.25 5.63
N HIS A 31 -0.78 -15.58 4.38
CA HIS A 31 0.60 -15.66 3.92
C HIS A 31 1.33 -14.33 4.17
N LYS A 32 2.60 -14.37 4.59
CA LYS A 32 3.38 -13.17 4.98
C LYS A 32 3.38 -12.07 3.92
N ILE A 33 3.39 -12.46 2.64
CA ILE A 33 3.27 -11.55 1.50
C ILE A 33 2.05 -10.64 1.59
N VAL A 34 0.90 -11.14 2.06
CA VAL A 34 -0.33 -10.33 2.20
C VAL A 34 -0.09 -9.20 3.19
N SER A 35 0.52 -9.48 4.34
CA SER A 35 0.88 -8.45 5.31
C SER A 35 1.91 -7.47 4.75
N GLU A 36 2.89 -7.93 3.98
CA GLU A 36 3.88 -7.03 3.35
C GLU A 36 3.28 -6.10 2.30
N ILE A 37 2.33 -6.59 1.48
CA ILE A 37 1.57 -5.76 0.53
C ILE A 37 0.76 -4.69 1.26
N ALA A 38 0.13 -5.08 2.37
CA ALA A 38 -0.61 -4.14 3.21
C ALA A 38 0.32 -3.06 3.78
N LEU A 39 1.49 -3.43 4.29
CA LEU A 39 2.48 -2.50 4.82
C LEU A 39 3.05 -1.60 3.72
N GLN A 40 3.25 -2.12 2.50
CA GLN A 40 3.65 -1.34 1.32
C GLN A 40 2.61 -0.25 0.99
N SER A 41 1.31 -0.60 1.05
CA SER A 41 0.23 0.40 0.95
C SER A 41 0.31 1.41 2.11
N GLY A 42 0.62 0.95 3.32
CA GLY A 42 0.85 1.78 4.50
C GLY A 42 1.91 2.87 4.27
N ARG A 43 3.07 2.45 3.74
CA ARG A 43 4.18 3.33 3.35
C ARG A 43 3.78 4.31 2.25
N ALA A 44 3.04 3.84 1.25
CA ALA A 44 2.57 4.71 0.18
C ALA A 44 1.68 5.84 0.69
N PHE A 45 0.79 5.56 1.65
CA PHE A 45 -0.04 6.59 2.27
C PHE A 45 0.78 7.65 3.00
N GLN A 46 1.86 7.28 3.70
CA GLN A 46 2.74 8.27 4.34
C GLN A 46 3.34 9.23 3.31
N ILE A 47 3.84 8.69 2.20
CA ILE A 47 4.47 9.48 1.12
C ILE A 47 3.47 10.44 0.45
N VAL A 48 2.26 9.99 0.15
CA VAL A 48 1.25 10.86 -0.51
C VAL A 48 0.70 11.93 0.43
N LEU A 49 0.70 11.68 1.74
CA LEU A 49 0.28 12.65 2.75
C LEU A 49 1.39 13.66 3.08
N GLU A 50 2.65 13.26 3.06
CA GLU A 50 3.80 14.14 3.31
C GLU A 50 4.02 15.15 2.19
N HIS A 51 3.87 14.70 0.93
CA HIS A 51 4.20 15.48 -0.27
C HIS A 51 3.06 15.49 -1.31
N PRO A 52 1.86 15.98 -0.97
CA PRO A 52 0.71 15.98 -1.87
C PRO A 52 0.93 16.82 -3.13
N GLU A 53 1.79 17.84 -3.09
CA GLU A 53 2.19 18.66 -4.22
C GLU A 53 3.01 17.89 -5.28
N ASN A 54 3.67 16.81 -4.86
CA ASN A 54 4.49 15.97 -5.72
C ASN A 54 3.72 14.80 -6.34
N ALA A 55 2.38 14.83 -6.30
CA ALA A 55 1.52 13.70 -6.65
C ALA A 55 1.92 12.99 -7.95
N ARG A 56 2.20 13.74 -9.02
CA ARG A 56 2.59 13.13 -10.32
C ARG A 56 3.87 12.30 -10.26
N LYS A 57 4.82 12.68 -9.42
CA LYS A 57 6.08 11.93 -9.19
C LYS A 57 5.85 10.76 -8.24
N THR A 58 5.05 10.96 -7.19
CA THR A 58 4.83 9.96 -6.13
C THR A 58 3.70 8.97 -6.43
N ASN A 59 2.88 9.21 -7.46
CA ASN A 59 1.79 8.31 -7.88
C ASN A 59 2.26 6.88 -8.17
N ILE A 60 3.48 6.74 -8.68
CA ILE A 60 4.03 5.40 -8.90
C ILE A 60 4.13 4.60 -7.60
N VAL A 61 4.41 5.23 -6.45
CA VAL A 61 4.54 4.53 -5.16
C VAL A 61 3.19 3.94 -4.73
N PHE A 62 2.13 4.75 -4.78
CA PHE A 62 0.77 4.30 -4.44
C PHE A 62 0.30 3.19 -5.40
N ARG A 63 0.55 3.38 -6.69
CA ARG A 63 0.20 2.40 -7.71
C ARG A 63 1.03 1.13 -7.64
N SER A 64 2.29 1.20 -7.21
CA SER A 64 3.14 0.02 -7.00
C SER A 64 2.56 -0.91 -5.94
N ALA A 65 2.07 -0.36 -4.82
CA ALA A 65 1.38 -1.14 -3.80
C ALA A 65 0.14 -1.84 -4.36
N LEU A 66 -0.66 -1.11 -5.14
CA LEU A 66 -1.86 -1.64 -5.79
C LEU A 66 -1.54 -2.75 -6.79
N TYR A 67 -0.57 -2.54 -7.69
CA TYR A 67 -0.17 -3.53 -8.70
C TYR A 67 0.47 -4.76 -8.08
N CYS A 68 1.28 -4.60 -7.03
CA CYS A 68 1.81 -5.75 -6.28
C CYS A 68 0.66 -6.59 -5.69
N GLY A 69 -0.36 -5.94 -5.12
CA GLY A 69 -1.58 -6.61 -4.65
C GLY A 69 -2.32 -7.36 -5.76
N TRP A 70 -2.63 -6.67 -6.86
CA TRP A 70 -3.33 -7.26 -8.00
C TRP A 70 -2.59 -8.44 -8.62
N TYR A 71 -1.25 -8.43 -8.61
CA TYR A 71 -0.48 -9.59 -9.05
C TYR A 71 -0.85 -10.85 -8.25
N PHE A 72 -0.87 -10.77 -6.91
CA PHE A 72 -1.20 -11.88 -6.03
C PHE A 72 -2.69 -12.17 -5.89
N GLN A 73 -3.54 -11.34 -6.49
CA GLN A 73 -4.99 -11.51 -6.54
C GLN A 73 -5.44 -12.19 -7.84
N ASP A 74 -4.89 -11.78 -8.99
CA ASP A 74 -5.42 -12.16 -10.30
C ASP A 74 -4.38 -12.82 -11.22
N ASP A 75 -3.14 -12.35 -11.22
CA ASP A 75 -2.15 -12.74 -12.23
C ASP A 75 -1.27 -13.93 -11.82
N ALA A 76 -1.01 -14.10 -10.53
CA ALA A 76 0.06 -14.96 -10.00
C ALA A 76 0.02 -16.39 -10.56
N ASN A 77 -1.17 -17.00 -10.59
CA ASN A 77 -1.36 -18.37 -11.07
C ASN A 77 -0.92 -18.55 -12.54
N SER A 78 -1.14 -17.54 -13.38
CA SER A 78 -0.72 -17.57 -14.79
C SER A 78 0.80 -17.56 -14.98
N PHE A 79 1.54 -17.19 -13.92
CA PHE A 79 2.99 -17.07 -13.92
C PHE A 79 3.68 -18.03 -12.93
N GLY A 80 2.96 -19.01 -12.41
CA GLY A 80 3.50 -20.07 -11.55
C GLY A 80 3.64 -19.71 -10.07
N ASP A 81 3.12 -18.56 -9.64
CA ASP A 81 3.01 -18.16 -8.24
C ASP A 81 1.60 -18.45 -7.70
N PRO A 82 1.41 -18.64 -6.38
CA PRO A 82 0.09 -18.83 -5.80
C PRO A 82 -0.71 -17.52 -5.77
N ILE A 83 -2.04 -17.64 -5.91
CA ILE A 83 -2.96 -16.57 -5.52
C ILE A 83 -3.02 -16.54 -4.00
N LEU A 84 -2.74 -15.37 -3.41
CA LEU A 84 -2.63 -15.18 -1.96
C LEU A 84 -3.65 -14.19 -1.41
N ILE A 85 -4.31 -13.43 -2.29
CA ILE A 85 -5.32 -12.43 -1.94
C ILE A 85 -6.64 -12.86 -2.56
N ASP A 86 -7.66 -13.02 -1.72
CA ASP A 86 -9.01 -13.46 -2.11
C ASP A 86 -10.07 -12.35 -2.00
N SER A 87 -9.67 -11.18 -1.51
CA SER A 87 -10.55 -10.07 -1.17
C SER A 87 -9.86 -8.72 -1.33
N ASP A 88 -10.64 -7.65 -1.42
CA ASP A 88 -10.11 -6.29 -1.54
C ASP A 88 -9.37 -5.88 -0.26
N MET A 89 -8.07 -5.57 -0.42
CA MET A 89 -7.22 -5.12 0.67
C MET A 89 -7.46 -3.65 1.06
N MET A 90 -8.04 -2.85 0.16
CA MET A 90 -8.28 -1.40 0.32
C MET A 90 -9.69 -1.10 0.85
N GLU A 91 -10.10 -1.82 1.90
CA GLU A 91 -11.44 -1.65 2.47
C GLU A 91 -11.64 -0.28 3.16
N TYR A 92 -12.90 0.12 3.30
CA TYR A 92 -13.31 1.39 3.94
C TYR A 92 -12.65 1.65 5.30
N LYS A 93 -12.56 0.63 6.16
CA LYS A 93 -11.96 0.76 7.50
C LYS A 93 -10.46 1.09 7.44
N TYR A 94 -9.75 0.56 6.45
CA TYR A 94 -8.34 0.86 6.24
C TYR A 94 -8.15 2.31 5.77
N GLU A 95 -8.98 2.78 4.83
CA GLU A 95 -8.96 4.17 4.38
C GLU A 95 -9.32 5.14 5.51
N GLU A 96 -10.35 4.83 6.31
CA GLU A 96 -10.72 5.60 7.49
C GLU A 96 -9.55 5.70 8.47
N LEU A 97 -8.85 4.58 8.72
CA LEU A 97 -7.68 4.57 9.59
C LEU A 97 -6.57 5.45 9.02
N GLN A 98 -6.30 5.38 7.72
CA GLN A 98 -5.28 6.19 7.05
C GLN A 98 -5.60 7.69 7.11
N LEU A 99 -6.87 8.05 6.91
CA LEU A 99 -7.36 9.42 6.75
C LEU A 99 -8.16 9.95 7.96
N ASN A 100 -7.95 9.39 9.15
CA ASN A 100 -8.71 9.67 10.39
C ASN A 100 -8.57 11.10 10.97
N THR A 101 -7.94 12.05 10.27
CA THR A 101 -7.88 13.46 10.69
C THR A 101 -8.17 14.39 9.52
N LYS A 102 -8.71 15.59 9.83
CA LYS A 102 -8.96 16.62 8.82
C LYS A 102 -7.72 17.02 8.03
N GLY A 103 -6.54 17.00 8.67
CA GLY A 103 -5.27 17.29 8.00
C GLY A 103 -4.92 16.24 6.96
N ARG A 104 -5.07 14.95 7.30
CA ARG A 104 -4.82 13.82 6.40
C ARG A 104 -5.77 13.81 5.22
N ILE A 105 -7.07 14.04 5.47
CA ILE A 105 -8.07 14.18 4.41
C ILE A 105 -7.70 15.32 3.45
N ARG A 106 -7.32 16.49 3.98
CA ARG A 106 -6.94 17.64 3.14
C ARG A 106 -5.72 17.32 2.26
N ALA A 107 -4.68 16.74 2.84
CA ALA A 107 -3.48 16.36 2.08
C ALA A 107 -3.81 15.34 0.99
N TYR A 108 -4.61 14.31 1.30
CA TYR A 108 -5.04 13.34 0.31
C TYR A 108 -5.90 13.95 -0.81
N LEU A 109 -6.80 14.88 -0.48
CA LEU A 109 -7.61 15.59 -1.48
C LEU A 109 -6.75 16.46 -2.41
N GLU A 110 -5.72 17.12 -1.87
CA GLU A 110 -4.75 17.88 -2.67
C GLU A 110 -3.94 16.95 -3.60
N TYR A 111 -3.44 15.84 -3.06
CA TYR A 111 -2.77 14.80 -3.85
C TYR A 111 -3.66 14.31 -5.00
N ASN A 112 -4.91 13.94 -4.71
CA ASN A 112 -5.87 13.46 -5.70
C ASN A 112 -6.19 14.54 -6.75
N HIS A 113 -6.37 15.79 -6.33
CA HIS A 113 -6.56 16.92 -7.23
C HIS A 113 -5.40 17.07 -8.22
N ASN A 114 -4.15 16.93 -7.74
CA ASN A 114 -2.95 17.06 -8.56
C ASN A 114 -2.75 15.92 -9.58
N LEU A 115 -3.46 14.79 -9.42
CA LEU A 115 -3.52 13.69 -10.38
C LEU A 115 -4.67 13.82 -11.39
N SER A 116 -5.62 14.71 -11.14
CA SER A 116 -6.81 14.84 -11.98
C SER A 116 -6.46 15.12 -13.44
N GLY A 117 -7.12 14.42 -14.35
CA GLY A 117 -6.88 14.49 -15.80
C GLY A 117 -5.62 13.77 -16.29
N GLY A 118 -4.84 13.13 -15.41
CA GLY A 118 -3.68 12.34 -15.79
C GLY A 118 -4.03 10.98 -16.40
N VAL A 119 -3.22 10.53 -17.37
CA VAL A 119 -3.28 9.16 -17.92
C VAL A 119 -2.03 8.42 -17.48
N TYR A 120 -2.21 7.25 -16.88
CA TYR A 120 -1.13 6.46 -16.29
C TYR A 120 -1.17 5.03 -16.82
N ARG A 121 -0.02 4.51 -17.29
CA ARG A 121 0.10 3.17 -17.86
C ARG A 121 -0.19 2.10 -16.81
N ALA A 122 -1.20 1.27 -17.03
CA ALA A 122 -1.43 0.09 -16.20
C ALA A 122 -0.31 -0.96 -16.35
N VAL A 123 -0.01 -1.67 -15.26
CA VAL A 123 1.07 -2.65 -15.15
C VAL A 123 0.48 -3.97 -14.68
N TYR A 124 0.87 -5.08 -15.31
CA TYR A 124 0.32 -6.41 -15.05
C TYR A 124 1.41 -7.49 -15.07
N GLY A 125 1.05 -8.68 -14.61
CA GLY A 125 1.88 -9.89 -14.68
C GLY A 125 3.25 -9.72 -14.00
N PRO A 126 4.33 -10.23 -14.62
CA PRO A 126 5.66 -10.17 -14.01
C PRO A 126 6.19 -8.75 -13.77
N GLU A 127 5.67 -7.74 -14.49
CA GLU A 127 6.03 -6.34 -14.23
C GLU A 127 5.36 -5.85 -12.93
N ALA A 128 4.12 -6.25 -12.66
CA ALA A 128 3.42 -5.92 -11.43
C ALA A 128 4.08 -6.57 -10.19
N LYS A 129 4.51 -7.83 -10.30
CA LYS A 129 5.30 -8.52 -9.26
C LYS A 129 6.58 -7.75 -8.87
N LYS A 130 7.24 -7.10 -9.83
CA LYS A 130 8.47 -6.31 -9.58
C LYS A 130 8.20 -5.00 -8.84
N LEU A 131 6.95 -4.58 -8.73
CA LEU A 131 6.57 -3.37 -7.99
C LEU A 131 6.37 -3.65 -6.49
N CYS A 132 6.44 -4.91 -6.06
CA CYS A 132 6.52 -5.25 -4.65
C CYS A 132 7.85 -4.75 -4.06
N ASP A 133 7.80 -4.05 -2.92
CA ASP A 133 9.00 -3.46 -2.28
C ASP A 133 9.71 -4.41 -1.30
N PHE A 134 9.34 -5.69 -1.32
CA PHE A 134 9.85 -6.76 -0.47
C PHE A 134 10.29 -7.98 -1.30
N ASN A 135 11.08 -8.88 -0.70
CA ASN A 135 11.60 -10.05 -1.40
C ASN A 135 10.56 -11.16 -1.55
N VAL A 136 9.75 -11.07 -2.61
CA VAL A 136 8.74 -12.07 -2.96
C VAL A 136 9.31 -13.49 -3.01
N THR A 137 10.45 -13.69 -3.68
CA THR A 137 11.04 -15.02 -3.90
C THR A 137 11.45 -15.68 -2.60
N GLU A 138 11.92 -14.89 -1.63
CA GLU A 138 12.27 -15.39 -0.30
C GLU A 138 11.00 -15.74 0.49
N LEU A 139 10.01 -14.87 0.51
CA LEU A 139 8.78 -15.08 1.27
C LEU A 139 7.93 -16.24 0.73
N LEU A 140 7.99 -16.56 -0.56
CA LEU A 140 7.33 -17.73 -1.12
C LEU A 140 7.97 -19.06 -0.71
N LYS A 141 9.23 -19.06 -0.24
CA LYS A 141 9.94 -20.26 0.21
C LYS A 141 9.66 -20.62 1.67
N VAL A 142 9.22 -19.65 2.46
CA VAL A 142 8.96 -19.81 3.89
C VAL A 142 7.48 -20.13 4.04
N GLN A 143 7.15 -21.43 4.06
CA GLN A 143 5.82 -21.96 4.39
C GLN A 143 5.89 -22.75 5.70
#